data_AF-A0A949TRZ5-F1
#
_entry.id   AF-A0A949TRZ5-F1
#
_cell.length_a   1.000
_cell.length_b   1.000
_cell.length_c   1.000
_cell.angle_alpha   90.00
_cell.angle_beta   90.00
_cell.angle_gamma   90.00
#
_symmetry.space_group_name_H-M   'P 1'
#
loop_
_entity.id
_entity.type
_entity.pdbx_description
1 polymer ?
#
loop_
_entity_poly.entity_id
_entity_poly.type
_entity_poly.pdbx_seq_one_letter_code
_entity_poly.pdbx_strand_id
1 'polypeptide(L)'
;MPKLDAEAIQAYWEDKGENMTLTLAHIEESEPWPPKSDGQINDAVEKLGETLESIPEGDLAQLAATQSLVDAARVSFAYMRASTRLRLLSWLAEERADGAALAANLLSPNGGDDAAVEAGRVVRDSLRHLARLDLMYKVFAPERLALIQDAIKRG
;
A
#
# COMPACT_ATOMS: atom_id res chain seq x y z
N MET A 1 9.34 13.39 -4.14
CA MET A 1 8.41 12.78 -5.10
C MET A 1 8.10 11.34 -4.73
N PRO A 2 6.83 10.94 -4.52
CA PRO A 2 6.47 9.55 -4.68
C PRO A 2 6.70 9.23 -6.16
N LYS A 3 7.81 8.55 -6.47
CA LYS A 3 8.01 8.03 -7.82
C LYS A 3 7.02 6.89 -8.03
N LEU A 4 5.98 7.16 -8.82
CA LEU A 4 4.88 6.23 -9.07
C LEU A 4 4.91 5.65 -10.49
N ASP A 5 5.97 5.91 -11.24
CA ASP A 5 6.25 5.14 -12.43
C ASP A 5 6.48 3.66 -12.06
N ALA A 6 6.19 2.76 -13.00
CA ALA A 6 6.20 1.32 -12.73
C ALA A 6 7.58 0.82 -12.27
N GLU A 7 8.65 1.39 -12.81
CA GLU A 7 10.03 1.01 -12.48
C GLU A 7 10.37 1.41 -11.04
N ALA A 8 10.01 2.62 -10.62
CA ALA A 8 10.24 3.07 -9.26
C ALA A 8 9.37 2.36 -8.22
N ILE A 9 8.13 2.02 -8.55
CA ILE A 9 7.28 1.19 -7.67
C ILE A 9 7.92 -0.19 -7.50
N GLN A 10 8.36 -0.82 -8.58
CA GLN A 10 9.03 -2.11 -8.52
C GLN A 10 10.30 -2.04 -7.68
N ALA A 11 11.19 -1.08 -7.96
CA ALA A 11 12.44 -0.89 -7.24
C ALA A 11 12.22 -0.66 -5.73
N TYR A 12 11.17 0.09 -5.37
CA TYR A 12 10.80 0.30 -3.97
C TYR A 12 10.49 -1.01 -3.25
N TRP A 13 9.72 -1.91 -3.89
CA TRP A 13 9.36 -3.19 -3.27
C TRP A 13 10.51 -4.19 -3.24
N GLU A 14 11.37 -4.18 -4.26
CA GLU A 14 12.60 -4.98 -4.28
C GLU A 14 13.57 -4.59 -3.16
N ASP A 15 13.72 -3.30 -2.85
CA ASP A 15 14.54 -2.82 -1.73
C ASP A 15 14.02 -3.30 -0.36
N LYS A 16 12.70 -3.49 -0.21
CA LYS A 16 12.10 -4.08 1.00
C LYS A 16 12.37 -5.58 1.14
N GLY A 17 12.87 -6.23 0.08
CA GLY A 17 13.31 -7.62 0.05
C GLY A 17 12.38 -8.56 -0.72
N GLU A 18 12.95 -9.67 -1.19
CA GLU A 18 12.29 -10.66 -2.07
C GLU A 18 10.93 -11.15 -1.54
N ASN A 19 10.82 -11.42 -0.23
CA ASN A 19 9.57 -11.88 0.39
C ASN A 19 8.43 -10.85 0.28
N MET A 20 8.77 -9.56 0.30
CA MET A 20 7.80 -8.48 0.14
C MET A 20 7.24 -8.49 -1.28
N THR A 21 8.12 -8.61 -2.28
CA THR A 21 7.74 -8.70 -3.70
C THR A 21 6.88 -9.93 -3.98
N LEU A 22 7.23 -11.10 -3.44
CA LEU A 22 6.44 -12.33 -3.58
C LEU A 22 5.04 -12.18 -2.96
N THR A 23 4.98 -11.62 -1.77
CA THR A 23 3.72 -11.36 -1.07
C THR A 23 2.82 -10.43 -1.86
N LEU A 24 3.40 -9.37 -2.42
CA LEU A 24 2.68 -8.39 -3.21
C LEU A 24 2.12 -9.00 -4.50
N ALA A 25 2.91 -9.81 -5.19
CA ALA A 25 2.45 -10.55 -6.36
C ALA A 25 1.26 -11.46 -6.03
N HIS A 26 1.32 -12.17 -4.90
CA HIS A 26 0.21 -13.01 -4.44
C HIS A 26 -1.07 -12.20 -4.17
N ILE A 27 -0.94 -11.02 -3.54
CA ILE A 27 -2.08 -10.12 -3.35
C ILE A 27 -2.65 -9.73 -4.71
N GLU A 28 -1.83 -9.23 -5.64
CA GLU A 28 -2.32 -8.78 -6.96
C GLU A 28 -2.94 -9.90 -7.80
N GLU A 29 -2.46 -11.14 -7.68
CA GLU A 29 -3.08 -12.31 -8.32
C GLU A 29 -4.49 -12.60 -7.77
N SER A 30 -4.70 -12.34 -6.48
CA SER A 30 -6.00 -12.52 -5.82
C SER A 30 -7.01 -11.40 -6.12
N GLU A 31 -6.56 -10.33 -6.77
CA GLU A 31 -7.35 -9.13 -7.08
C GLU A 31 -7.55 -8.99 -8.59
N PRO A 32 -8.55 -9.63 -9.19
CA PRO A 32 -8.76 -9.57 -10.64
C PRO A 32 -9.42 -8.27 -11.12
N TRP A 33 -9.88 -7.41 -10.21
CA TRP A 33 -10.68 -6.22 -10.55
C TRP A 33 -9.87 -4.98 -10.95
N PRO A 34 -8.66 -4.69 -10.42
CA PRO A 34 -7.87 -3.58 -10.92
C PRO A 34 -7.49 -3.88 -12.38
N PRO A 35 -7.63 -2.91 -13.29
CA PRO A 35 -7.23 -3.10 -14.67
C PRO A 35 -5.74 -3.49 -14.74
N LYS A 36 -5.43 -4.49 -15.57
CA LYS A 36 -4.04 -4.83 -15.90
C LYS A 36 -3.42 -3.61 -16.57
N SER A 37 -2.17 -3.27 -16.20
CA SER A 37 -1.58 -1.98 -16.58
C SER A 37 -1.69 -1.74 -18.09
N ASP A 38 -2.35 -0.65 -18.46
CA ASP A 38 -2.26 -0.06 -19.78
C ASP A 38 -1.55 1.29 -19.68
N GLY A 39 -1.13 1.85 -20.82
CA GLY A 39 -0.39 3.12 -20.83
C GLY A 39 -1.19 4.26 -20.18
N GLN A 40 -2.52 4.27 -20.30
CA GLN A 40 -3.34 5.36 -19.78
C GLN A 40 -3.41 5.36 -18.25
N ILE A 41 -3.50 4.18 -17.63
CA ILE A 41 -3.50 4.05 -16.18
C ILE A 41 -2.15 4.43 -15.59
N ASN A 42 -1.06 3.99 -16.22
CA ASN A 42 0.29 4.35 -15.77
C ASN A 42 0.51 5.86 -15.85
N ASP A 43 0.13 6.50 -16.96
CA ASP A 43 0.20 7.96 -17.12
C ASP A 43 -0.65 8.69 -16.07
N ALA A 44 -1.82 8.16 -15.72
CA ALA A 44 -2.70 8.75 -14.70
C ALA A 44 -2.11 8.62 -13.29
N VAL A 45 -1.49 7.48 -12.98
CA VAL A 45 -0.81 7.24 -11.70
C VAL A 45 0.43 8.12 -11.57
N GLU A 46 1.20 8.29 -12.63
CA GLU A 46 2.36 9.19 -12.66
C GLU A 46 1.93 10.65 -12.41
N LYS A 47 0.93 11.13 -13.17
CA LYS A 47 0.35 12.48 -12.98
C LYS A 47 -0.22 12.68 -11.58
N LEU A 48 -0.80 11.65 -10.98
CA LEU A 48 -1.26 11.71 -9.58
C LEU A 48 -0.07 11.95 -8.64
N GLY A 49 1.04 11.24 -8.83
CA GLY A 49 2.28 11.44 -8.06
C GLY A 49 2.82 12.87 -8.17
N GLU A 50 2.90 13.40 -9.39
CA GLU A 50 3.31 14.79 -9.66
C GLU A 50 2.36 15.80 -8.99
N THR A 51 1.05 15.57 -9.13
CA THR A 51 0.02 16.44 -8.55
C THR A 51 0.15 16.47 -7.03
N LEU A 52 0.27 15.29 -6.40
CA LEU A 52 0.43 15.18 -4.95
C LEU A 52 1.66 15.93 -4.46
N GLU A 53 2.79 15.88 -5.18
CA GLU A 53 3.98 16.63 -4.82
C GLU A 53 3.81 18.15 -4.92
N SER A 54 3.03 18.62 -5.90
CA SER A 54 2.76 20.06 -6.06
C SER A 54 1.87 20.65 -4.96
N ILE A 55 1.17 19.82 -4.19
CA ILE A 55 0.31 20.27 -3.08
C ILE A 55 1.20 20.87 -1.97
N PRO A 56 0.92 22.09 -1.48
CA PRO A 56 1.63 22.69 -0.37
C PRO A 56 1.60 21.84 0.91
N GLU A 57 2.59 22.04 1.78
CA GLU A 57 2.60 21.40 3.10
C GLU A 57 1.48 21.97 3.98
N GLY A 58 0.73 21.09 4.64
CA GLY A 58 -0.46 21.39 5.43
C GLY A 58 -1.77 21.17 4.70
N ASP A 59 -1.77 21.20 3.36
CA ASP A 59 -2.99 21.05 2.56
C ASP A 59 -3.47 19.60 2.52
N LEU A 60 -2.59 18.59 2.61
CA LEU A 60 -3.05 17.20 2.72
C LEU A 60 -3.84 16.94 4.00
N ALA A 61 -3.50 17.61 5.10
CA ALA A 61 -4.25 17.51 6.34
C ALA A 61 -5.65 18.15 6.20
N GLN A 62 -5.79 19.21 5.42
CA GLN A 62 -7.09 19.81 5.11
C GLN A 62 -7.92 18.91 4.19
N LEU A 63 -7.30 18.28 3.19
CA LEU A 63 -7.95 17.30 2.32
C LEU A 63 -8.43 16.09 3.14
N ALA A 64 -7.65 15.65 4.12
CA ALA A 64 -8.03 14.58 5.05
C ALA A 64 -9.27 14.91 5.88
N ALA A 65 -9.54 16.20 6.15
CA ALA A 65 -10.75 16.64 6.86
C ALA A 65 -12.01 16.70 5.95
N THR A 66 -11.84 16.53 4.64
CA THR A 66 -12.93 16.62 3.66
C THR A 66 -13.46 15.23 3.31
N GLN A 67 -14.58 14.82 3.92
CA GLN A 67 -15.10 13.45 3.80
C GLN A 67 -15.31 12.98 2.37
N SER A 68 -15.90 13.82 1.49
CA SER A 68 -16.15 13.45 0.09
C SER A 68 -14.87 13.15 -0.70
N LEU A 69 -13.78 13.85 -0.38
CA LEU A 69 -12.48 13.60 -0.99
C LEU A 69 -11.83 12.33 -0.46
N VAL A 70 -11.95 12.09 0.86
CA VAL A 70 -11.50 10.84 1.47
C VAL A 70 -12.25 9.65 0.86
N ASP A 71 -13.55 9.77 0.66
CA ASP A 71 -14.37 8.71 0.06
C ASP A 71 -13.99 8.42 -1.39
N ALA A 72 -13.85 9.48 -2.20
CA ALA A 72 -13.35 9.35 -3.57
C ALA A 72 -11.97 8.67 -3.59
N ALA A 73 -11.06 9.08 -2.70
CA ALA A 73 -9.72 8.52 -2.62
C ALA A 73 -9.73 7.05 -2.16
N ARG A 74 -10.59 6.65 -1.21
CA ARG A 74 -10.77 5.24 -0.80
C ARG A 74 -11.17 4.38 -2.00
N VAL A 75 -12.15 4.85 -2.77
CA VAL A 75 -12.60 4.17 -3.99
C VAL A 75 -11.46 4.08 -5.01
N SER A 76 -10.79 5.20 -5.31
CA SER A 76 -9.66 5.21 -6.25
C SER A 76 -8.56 4.23 -5.85
N PHE A 77 -8.19 4.19 -4.57
CA PHE A 77 -7.16 3.26 -4.08
C PHE A 77 -7.58 1.80 -4.24
N ALA A 78 -8.84 1.45 -3.98
CA ALA A 78 -9.31 0.07 -4.13
C ALA A 78 -9.23 -0.44 -5.58
N TYR A 79 -9.31 0.45 -6.57
CA TYR A 79 -9.20 0.13 -8.00
C TYR A 79 -7.78 0.25 -8.56
N MET A 80 -6.81 0.69 -7.77
CA MET A 80 -5.38 0.65 -8.13
C MET A 80 -4.80 -0.73 -7.80
N ARG A 81 -3.73 -1.11 -8.51
CA ARG A 81 -2.96 -2.31 -8.16
C ARG A 81 -2.39 -2.19 -6.74
N ALA A 82 -2.23 -3.33 -6.06
CA ALA A 82 -1.77 -3.37 -4.68
C ALA A 82 -0.40 -2.70 -4.52
N SER A 83 0.53 -2.96 -5.43
CA SER A 83 1.86 -2.34 -5.46
C SER A 83 1.80 -0.82 -5.46
N THR A 84 0.96 -0.23 -6.30
CA THR A 84 0.78 1.21 -6.44
C THR A 84 0.12 1.83 -5.21
N ARG A 85 -1.04 1.31 -4.78
CA ARG A 85 -1.79 1.92 -3.67
C ARG A 85 -1.07 1.81 -2.34
N LEU A 86 -0.36 0.71 -2.10
CA LEU A 86 0.42 0.54 -0.87
C LEU A 86 1.69 1.40 -0.90
N ARG A 87 2.30 1.61 -2.07
CA ARG A 87 3.42 2.56 -2.23
C ARG A 87 2.99 3.99 -1.92
N LEU A 88 1.85 4.40 -2.49
CA LEU A 88 1.21 5.70 -2.23
C LEU A 88 0.89 5.89 -0.75
N LEU A 89 0.31 4.87 -0.12
CA LEU A 89 -0.03 4.90 1.30
C LEU A 89 1.20 5.03 2.19
N SER A 90 2.27 4.27 1.89
CA SER A 90 3.55 4.36 2.60
C SER A 90 4.19 5.74 2.42
N TRP A 91 4.16 6.32 1.21
CA TRP A 91 4.63 7.69 1.00
C TRP A 91 3.85 8.71 1.85
N LEU A 92 2.51 8.65 1.82
CA LEU A 92 1.65 9.55 2.61
C LEU A 92 1.95 9.42 4.11
N ALA A 93 2.19 8.21 4.60
CA ALA A 93 2.38 7.94 6.02
C ALA A 93 3.81 8.24 6.52
N GLU A 94 4.83 7.99 5.70
CA GLU A 94 6.24 7.94 6.15
C GLU A 94 7.10 9.07 5.56
N GLU A 95 6.80 9.51 4.34
CA GLU A 95 7.63 10.46 3.59
C GLU A 95 7.07 11.88 3.58
N ARG A 96 5.83 12.07 4.06
CA ARG A 96 5.13 13.36 4.06
C ARG A 96 4.54 13.70 5.42
N ALA A 97 5.05 14.78 6.03
CA ALA A 97 4.74 15.16 7.41
C ALA A 97 3.25 15.44 7.67
N ASP A 98 2.53 15.98 6.68
CA ASP A 98 1.08 16.28 6.75
C ASP A 98 0.19 15.18 6.13
N GLY A 99 0.79 14.12 5.57
CA GLY A 99 0.07 13.06 4.85
C GLY A 99 -0.49 11.95 5.75
N ALA A 100 0.03 11.79 6.96
CA ALA A 100 -0.34 10.71 7.86
C ALA A 100 -1.84 10.72 8.24
N ALA A 101 -2.44 11.89 8.37
CA ALA A 101 -3.87 12.04 8.65
C ALA A 101 -4.73 11.51 7.48
N LEU A 102 -4.33 11.82 6.24
CA LEU A 102 -5.01 11.32 5.05
C LEU A 102 -4.88 9.79 4.96
N ALA A 103 -3.67 9.26 5.15
CA ALA A 103 -3.43 7.82 5.16
C ALA A 103 -4.28 7.10 6.23
N ALA A 104 -4.39 7.66 7.44
CA ALA A 104 -5.23 7.11 8.50
C ALA A 104 -6.72 7.12 8.13
N ASN A 105 -7.20 8.22 7.54
CA ASN A 105 -8.60 8.34 7.12
C ASN A 105 -8.96 7.39 5.98
N LEU A 106 -8.05 7.16 5.02
CA LEU A 106 -8.22 6.15 3.97
C LEU A 106 -8.42 4.74 4.53
N LEU A 107 -7.74 4.41 5.63
CA LEU A 107 -7.81 3.09 6.29
C LEU A 107 -8.92 2.99 7.34
N SER A 108 -9.49 4.12 7.75
CA SER A 108 -10.50 4.19 8.81
C SER A 108 -11.78 3.43 8.39
N PRO A 109 -12.36 2.61 9.28
CA PRO A 109 -13.67 1.99 9.04
C PRO A 109 -14.83 2.97 9.24
N ASN A 110 -14.56 4.20 9.66
CA ASN A 110 -15.57 5.19 10.02
C ASN A 110 -15.64 6.31 8.99
N GLY A 111 -16.83 6.92 8.89
CA GLY A 111 -17.11 8.05 8.01
C GLY A 111 -17.30 7.63 6.55
N GLY A 112 -18.08 8.42 5.82
CA GLY A 112 -18.37 8.20 4.42
C GLY A 112 -19.56 7.29 4.15
N ASP A 113 -19.81 7.02 2.88
CA ASP A 113 -20.83 6.05 2.46
C ASP A 113 -20.31 4.59 2.52
N ASP A 114 -21.24 3.64 2.48
CA ASP A 114 -20.95 2.21 2.60
C ASP A 114 -19.97 1.71 1.51
N ALA A 115 -20.04 2.26 0.30
CA ALA A 115 -19.19 1.84 -0.81
C ALA A 115 -17.74 2.31 -0.59
N ALA A 116 -17.56 3.54 -0.12
CA ALA A 116 -16.24 4.08 0.22
C ALA A 116 -15.62 3.34 1.41
N VAL A 117 -16.41 3.02 2.45
CA VAL A 117 -15.94 2.24 3.60
C VAL A 117 -15.48 0.84 3.16
N GLU A 118 -16.23 0.20 2.27
CA GLU A 118 -15.89 -1.10 1.73
C GLU A 118 -14.64 -1.05 0.84
N ALA A 119 -14.49 -0.01 0.02
CA ALA A 119 -13.28 0.23 -0.74
C ALA A 119 -12.05 0.42 0.18
N GLY A 120 -12.19 1.22 1.25
CA GLY A 120 -11.14 1.38 2.26
C GLY A 120 -10.80 0.06 2.97
N ARG A 121 -11.78 -0.85 3.14
CA ARG A 121 -11.55 -2.20 3.69
C ARG A 121 -10.60 -3.02 2.82
N VAL A 122 -10.76 -2.99 1.50
CA VAL A 122 -9.86 -3.68 0.55
C VAL A 122 -8.41 -3.23 0.76
N VAL A 123 -8.17 -1.92 0.80
CA VAL A 123 -6.84 -1.34 1.00
C VAL A 123 -6.24 -1.78 2.34
N ARG A 124 -7.04 -1.68 3.42
CA ARG A 124 -6.63 -2.10 4.76
C ARG A 124 -6.32 -3.58 4.86
N ASP A 125 -7.13 -4.43 4.24
CA ASP A 125 -6.91 -5.87 4.26
C ASP A 125 -5.67 -6.24 3.45
N SER A 126 -5.37 -5.53 2.35
CA SER A 126 -4.12 -5.69 1.60
C SER A 126 -2.90 -5.37 2.45
N LEU A 127 -2.91 -4.25 3.17
CA LEU A 127 -1.84 -3.86 4.06
C LEU A 127 -1.62 -4.90 5.18
N ARG A 128 -2.72 -5.43 5.74
CA ARG A 128 -2.66 -6.49 6.76
C ARG A 128 -2.10 -7.80 6.20
N HIS A 129 -2.50 -8.20 5.00
CA HIS A 129 -1.95 -9.40 4.35
C HIS A 129 -0.46 -9.24 4.08
N LEU A 130 -0.04 -8.07 3.57
CA LEU A 130 1.35 -7.75 3.32
C LEU A 130 2.20 -7.89 4.60
N ALA A 131 1.76 -7.25 5.69
CA ALA A 131 2.47 -7.28 6.97
C ALA A 131 2.52 -8.70 7.59
N ARG A 132 1.45 -9.47 7.48
CA ARG A 132 1.38 -10.83 8.03
C ARG A 132 2.29 -11.79 7.28
N LEU A 133 2.23 -11.78 5.95
CA LEU A 133 3.01 -12.69 5.12
C LEU A 133 4.50 -12.35 5.21
N ASP A 134 4.88 -11.07 5.19
CA ASP A 134 6.27 -10.65 5.44
C ASP A 134 6.79 -11.15 6.79
N LEU A 135 5.99 -11.01 7.86
CA LEU A 135 6.36 -11.53 9.18
C LEU A 135 6.50 -13.06 9.17
N MET A 136 5.58 -13.78 8.51
CA MET A 136 5.65 -15.24 8.40
C MET A 136 6.92 -15.68 7.69
N TYR A 137 7.28 -15.06 6.57
CA TYR A 137 8.52 -15.38 5.86
C TYR A 137 9.77 -15.11 6.70
N LYS A 138 9.76 -14.05 7.53
CA LYS A 138 10.88 -13.72 8.42
C LYS A 138 10.99 -14.64 9.64
N VAL A 139 9.86 -14.99 10.26
CA VAL A 139 9.82 -15.80 11.49
C VAL A 139 10.04 -17.28 11.20
N PHE A 140 9.42 -17.79 10.13
CA PHE A 140 9.49 -19.19 9.73
C PHE A 140 10.51 -19.44 8.60
N ALA A 141 11.49 -18.54 8.44
CA ALA A 141 12.58 -18.70 7.49
C ALA A 141 13.31 -20.04 7.73
N PRO A 142 13.69 -20.79 6.67
CA PRO A 142 14.33 -22.10 6.81
C PRO A 142 15.56 -22.08 7.73
N GLU A 143 16.36 -21.01 7.69
CA GLU A 143 17.55 -20.85 8.52
C GLU A 143 17.18 -20.76 10.01
N ARG A 144 16.11 -20.03 10.35
CA ARG A 144 15.62 -19.94 11.74
C ARG A 144 15.06 -21.26 12.22
N LEU A 145 14.32 -21.97 11.36
CA LEU A 145 13.79 -23.29 11.69
C LEU A 145 14.91 -24.30 11.92
N ALA A 146 15.96 -24.27 11.10
CA ALA A 146 17.13 -25.12 11.27
C ALA A 146 17.83 -24.86 12.62
N LEU A 147 18.00 -23.60 13.01
CA LEU A 147 18.57 -23.24 14.33
C LEU A 147 17.74 -23.79 15.49
N ILE A 148 16.41 -23.69 15.42
CA ILE A 148 15.52 -24.23 16.45
C ILE A 148 15.61 -25.75 16.50
N GLN A 149 15.62 -26.41 15.34
CA GLN A 149 15.76 -27.87 15.27
C GLN A 149 17.09 -28.36 15.87
N ASP A 150 18.18 -27.66 15.60
CA ASP A 150 19.50 -28.00 16.14
C ASP A 150 19.56 -27.82 17.65
N ALA A 151 18.95 -26.74 18.18
CA ALA A 151 18.85 -26.53 19.62
C ALA A 151 18.05 -27.65 20.31
N ILE A 152 16.92 -28.07 19.72
CA ILE A 152 16.10 -29.18 20.23
C ILE A 152 16.86 -30.51 20.21
N LYS A 153 17.68 -30.77 19.19
CA LYS A 153 18.47 -32.02 19.10
C LYS A 153 19.65 -32.09 20.08
N ARG A 154 20.14 -30.94 20.55
CA ARG A 154 21.31 -30.84 21.45
C ARG A 154 20.93 -30.76 22.93
N GLY A 155 19.69 -30.35 23.24
CA GLY A 155 19.12 -30.37 24.60
C GLY A 155 18.55 -31.72 24.94
#